data_AF-A0A2E6NEG3-F1
#
_entry.id   AF-A0A2E6NEG3-F1
#
_cell.length_a   1.000
_cell.length_b   1.000
_cell.length_c   1.000
_cell.angle_alpha   90.00
_cell.angle_beta   90.00
_cell.angle_gamma   90.00
#
_symmetry.space_group_name_H-M   'P 1'
#
loop_
_entity.id
_entity.type
_entity.pdbx_description
1 polymer ?
#
loop_
_entity_poly.entity_id
_entity_poly.type
_entity_poly.pdbx_seq_one_letter_code
_entity_poly.pdbx_strand_id
1 'polypeptide(L)'
;MYLILSILIASLIWVLMRLSNSIPYETLGYLGIYISGLISASSILIPVPGIGAVCLGSLSSLGLNPFIIGFVAGFAESIGELTGYFTGRSFSGSFRENKFKSYLYKKMKKNGSIIIFFASIFPNPFFDIIGIIAGNIKYPIRKFIMILFFSKSIKSIIISYSCYSGLEIVIGWFR
;
A
#
# COMPACT_ATOMS: atom_id res chain seq x y z
N MET A 1 8.42 -6.26 -14.11
CA MET A 1 7.36 -6.05 -15.13
C MET A 1 6.17 -5.27 -14.59
N TYR A 2 5.49 -5.69 -13.51
CA TYR A 2 4.30 -4.99 -12.97
C TYR A 2 4.58 -3.61 -12.36
N LEU A 3 5.73 -3.42 -11.71
CA LEU A 3 6.20 -2.13 -11.21
C LEU A 3 6.48 -1.14 -12.34
N ILE A 4 7.09 -1.64 -13.42
CA ILE A 4 7.36 -0.85 -14.62
C ILE A 4 6.03 -0.49 -15.28
N LEU A 5 5.07 -1.42 -15.33
CA LEU A 5 3.73 -1.16 -15.86
C LEU A 5 2.96 -0.13 -15.02
N SER A 6 3.02 -0.20 -13.68
CA SER A 6 2.35 0.78 -12.81
C SER A 6 2.99 2.17 -12.90
N ILE A 7 4.32 2.23 -13.03
CA ILE A 7 5.07 3.47 -13.25
C ILE A 7 4.74 4.04 -14.65
N LEU A 8 4.66 3.19 -15.68
CA LEU A 8 4.27 3.59 -17.03
C LEU A 8 2.81 4.04 -17.10
N ILE A 9 1.91 3.43 -16.35
CA ILE A 9 0.51 3.86 -16.27
C ILE A 9 0.43 5.21 -15.54
N ALA A 10 1.16 5.39 -14.43
CA ALA A 10 1.20 6.67 -13.72
C ALA A 10 1.82 7.79 -14.58
N SER A 11 2.90 7.49 -15.32
CA SER A 11 3.53 8.46 -16.22
C SER A 11 2.67 8.75 -17.44
N LEU A 12 1.95 7.75 -17.99
CA LEU A 12 1.01 7.93 -19.08
C LEU A 12 -0.19 8.80 -18.66
N ILE A 13 -0.76 8.54 -17.47
CA ILE A 13 -1.83 9.38 -16.90
C ILE A 13 -1.33 10.81 -16.72
N TRP A 14 -0.12 10.99 -16.20
CA TRP A 14 0.50 12.32 -16.06
C TRP A 14 0.70 13.04 -17.40
N VAL A 15 1.17 12.34 -18.44
CA VAL A 15 1.35 12.89 -19.79
C VAL A 15 0.01 13.26 -20.44
N LEU A 16 -1.00 12.37 -20.36
CA LEU A 16 -2.35 12.63 -20.89
C LEU A 16 -3.01 13.82 -20.19
N MET A 17 -2.80 13.96 -18.88
CA MET A 17 -3.30 15.10 -18.12
C MET A 17 -2.59 16.41 -18.46
N ARG A 18 -1.28 16.37 -18.74
CA ARG A 18 -0.53 17.55 -19.19
C ARG A 18 -0.98 18.04 -20.56
N LEU A 19 -1.42 17.13 -21.43
CA LEU A 19 -1.99 17.45 -22.74
C LEU A 19 -3.39 18.07 -22.64
N SER A 20 -4.12 17.88 -21.53
CA SER A 20 -5.50 18.36 -21.35
C SER A 20 -5.62 19.84 -20.90
N ASN A 21 -4.51 20.58 -20.73
CA ASN A 21 -4.45 22.01 -20.36
C ASN A 21 -5.30 22.45 -19.14
N SER A 22 -5.70 21.51 -18.27
CA SER A 22 -6.43 21.78 -17.04
C SER A 22 -6.08 20.69 -16.03
N ILE A 23 -5.36 21.06 -14.97
CA ILE A 23 -5.01 20.13 -13.89
C ILE A 23 -5.72 20.61 -12.63
N PRO A 24 -6.86 20.03 -12.25
CA PRO A 24 -7.43 20.30 -10.95
C PRO A 24 -6.44 19.82 -9.88
N TYR A 25 -6.20 20.66 -8.86
CA TYR A 25 -5.26 20.38 -7.78
C TYR A 25 -5.54 19.04 -7.07
N GLU A 26 -6.80 18.63 -7.06
CA GLU A 26 -7.24 17.34 -6.52
C GLU A 26 -6.59 16.14 -7.23
N THR A 27 -6.49 16.14 -8.56
CA THR A 27 -5.94 15.00 -9.28
C THR A 27 -4.43 14.87 -9.07
N LEU A 28 -3.72 15.99 -8.91
CA LEU A 28 -2.31 15.97 -8.48
C LEU A 28 -2.16 15.39 -7.07
N GLY A 29 -3.09 15.71 -6.18
CA GLY A 29 -3.14 15.15 -4.83
C GLY A 29 -3.28 13.62 -4.83
N TYR A 30 -4.28 13.08 -5.54
CA TYR A 30 -4.48 11.62 -5.66
C TYR A 30 -3.28 10.93 -6.32
N LEU A 31 -2.70 11.54 -7.35
CA LEU A 31 -1.53 10.99 -8.03
C LEU A 31 -0.30 10.97 -7.12
N GLY A 32 -0.09 12.01 -6.32
CA GLY A 32 0.97 12.05 -5.30
C GLY A 32 0.79 10.97 -4.23
N ILE A 33 -0.43 10.74 -3.75
CA ILE A 33 -0.77 9.66 -2.82
C ILE A 33 -0.47 8.30 -3.44
N TYR A 34 -0.84 8.10 -4.71
CA TYR A 34 -0.60 6.85 -5.42
C TYR A 34 0.90 6.56 -5.56
N ILE A 35 1.69 7.51 -6.05
CA ILE A 35 3.13 7.31 -6.26
C ILE A 35 3.86 7.07 -4.94
N SER A 36 3.55 7.88 -3.92
CA SER A 36 4.18 7.76 -2.60
C SER A 36 3.85 6.43 -1.92
N GLY A 37 2.59 5.99 -1.97
CA GLY A 37 2.17 4.69 -1.46
C GLY A 37 2.85 3.52 -2.20
N LEU A 38 2.98 3.63 -3.52
CA LEU A 38 3.61 2.60 -4.34
C LEU A 38 5.11 2.46 -4.04
N ILE A 39 5.83 3.59 -3.95
CA ILE A 39 7.26 3.62 -3.60
C ILE A 39 7.44 3.06 -2.18
N SER A 40 6.60 3.48 -1.24
CA SER A 40 6.64 3.05 0.14
C SER A 40 6.45 1.54 0.28
N ALA A 41 5.42 0.97 -0.34
CA ALA A 41 5.16 -0.46 -0.31
C ALA A 41 6.14 -1.31 -1.14
N SER A 42 6.82 -0.72 -2.13
CA SER A 42 7.83 -1.44 -2.93
C SER A 42 9.19 -1.53 -2.24
N SER A 43 9.42 -0.71 -1.21
CA SER A 43 10.71 -0.56 -0.53
C SER A 43 10.81 -1.50 0.68
N ILE A 44 11.45 -2.66 0.51
CA ILE A 44 11.62 -3.68 1.57
C ILE A 44 12.43 -3.18 2.79
N LEU A 45 13.17 -2.07 2.66
CA LEU A 45 14.20 -1.64 3.63
C LEU A 45 14.17 -0.16 4.03
N ILE A 46 13.37 0.68 3.37
CA ILE A 46 13.29 2.10 3.69
C ILE A 46 11.91 2.35 4.31
N PRO A 47 11.82 2.81 5.56
CA PRO A 47 10.56 3.26 6.14
C PRO A 47 10.14 4.58 5.46
N VAL A 48 9.67 4.47 4.22
CA VAL A 48 9.08 5.60 3.50
C VAL A 48 7.70 5.83 4.12
N PRO A 49 7.37 7.06 4.55
CA PRO A 49 6.12 7.33 5.24
C PRO A 49 4.93 7.35 4.27
N GLY A 50 4.50 6.17 3.79
CA GLY A 50 3.27 6.02 3.00
C GLY A 50 2.04 6.51 3.77
N ILE A 51 2.04 6.29 5.09
CA ILE A 51 1.06 6.84 6.04
C ILE A 51 1.09 8.38 6.03
N GLY A 52 2.28 8.97 5.93
CA GLY A 52 2.46 10.42 5.89
C GLY A 52 1.78 11.04 4.66
N ALA A 53 1.91 10.41 3.49
CA ALA A 53 1.25 10.89 2.28
C ALA A 53 -0.28 10.80 2.37
N VAL A 54 -0.82 9.72 2.97
CA VAL A 54 -2.27 9.59 3.24
C VAL A 54 -2.74 10.71 4.17
N CYS A 55 -2.02 10.97 5.27
CA CYS A 55 -2.39 12.00 6.23
C CYS A 55 -2.27 13.42 5.66
N LEU A 56 -1.19 13.73 4.94
CA LEU A 56 -1.02 15.02 4.28
C LEU A 56 -2.08 15.25 3.19
N GLY A 57 -2.42 14.22 2.42
CA GLY A 57 -3.52 14.28 1.46
C GLY A 57 -4.88 14.49 2.11
N SER A 58 -5.04 14.11 3.38
CA SER A 58 -6.30 14.24 4.12
C SER A 58 -6.49 15.62 4.75
N LEU A 59 -5.63 16.61 4.47
CA LEU A 59 -5.88 17.98 4.92
C LEU A 59 -7.11 18.55 4.21
N SER A 60 -8.02 19.18 4.97
CA SER A 60 -9.20 19.84 4.41
C SER A 60 -8.87 20.97 3.43
N SER A 61 -7.69 21.59 3.56
CA SER A 61 -7.20 22.60 2.62
C SER A 61 -6.97 22.08 1.19
N LEU A 62 -6.80 20.78 1.00
CA LEU A 62 -6.60 20.15 -0.32
C LEU A 62 -7.91 19.75 -1.01
N GLY A 63 -9.05 19.74 -0.29
CA GLY A 63 -10.35 19.38 -0.84
C GLY A 63 -10.50 17.91 -1.28
N LEU A 64 -9.52 17.06 -0.95
CA LEU A 64 -9.52 15.64 -1.34
C LEU A 64 -10.51 14.84 -0.48
N ASN A 65 -11.20 13.89 -1.10
CA ASN A 65 -12.14 13.02 -0.39
C ASN A 65 -11.37 11.92 0.37
N PRO A 66 -11.44 11.86 1.72
CA PRO A 66 -10.73 10.86 2.54
C PRO A 66 -10.98 9.40 2.13
N PHE A 67 -12.19 9.10 1.68
CA PHE A 67 -12.54 7.77 1.21
C PHE A 67 -11.79 7.41 -0.08
N ILE A 68 -11.71 8.34 -1.04
CA ILE A 68 -10.99 8.14 -2.31
C ILE A 68 -9.49 8.03 -2.06
N ILE A 69 -8.94 8.85 -1.15
CA ILE A 69 -7.53 8.76 -0.70
C ILE A 69 -7.22 7.33 -0.25
N GLY A 70 -8.07 6.77 0.63
CA GLY A 70 -7.86 5.42 1.16
C GLY A 70 -7.91 4.34 0.07
N PHE A 71 -8.80 4.46 -0.92
CA PHE A 71 -8.83 3.56 -2.08
C PHE A 71 -7.58 3.66 -2.95
N VAL A 72 -7.17 4.87 -3.30
CA VAL A 72 -6.00 5.14 -4.14
C VAL A 72 -4.72 4.63 -3.45
N ALA A 73 -4.55 4.93 -2.16
CA ALA A 73 -3.43 4.45 -1.36
C ALA A 73 -3.44 2.92 -1.22
N GLY A 74 -4.60 2.33 -0.94
CA GLY A 74 -4.74 0.86 -0.83
C GLY A 74 -4.39 0.15 -2.14
N PHE A 75 -4.79 0.71 -3.28
CA PHE A 75 -4.42 0.21 -4.60
C PHE A 75 -2.92 0.30 -4.86
N ALA A 76 -2.33 1.48 -4.61
CA ALA A 76 -0.90 1.72 -4.75
C ALA A 76 -0.06 0.74 -3.91
N GLU A 77 -0.41 0.60 -2.63
CA GLU A 77 0.28 -0.31 -1.71
C GLU A 77 0.12 -1.77 -2.16
N SER A 78 -1.08 -2.19 -2.56
CA SER A 78 -1.31 -3.58 -3.01
C SER A 78 -0.46 -3.96 -4.22
N ILE A 79 -0.17 -3.01 -5.11
CA ILE A 79 0.73 -3.20 -6.25
C ILE A 79 2.19 -3.21 -5.79
N GLY A 80 2.57 -2.28 -4.90
CA GLY A 80 3.93 -2.22 -4.35
C GLY A 80 4.35 -3.54 -3.70
N GLU A 81 3.47 -4.12 -2.87
CA GLU A 81 3.69 -5.39 -2.13
C GLU A 81 3.88 -6.63 -3.03
N LEU A 82 3.52 -6.54 -4.32
CA LEU A 82 3.79 -7.62 -5.26
C LEU A 82 5.29 -7.85 -5.46
N THR A 83 6.14 -6.86 -5.20
CA THR A 83 7.60 -7.05 -5.19
C THR A 83 8.02 -8.14 -4.23
N GLY A 84 7.53 -8.10 -2.99
CA GLY A 84 7.80 -9.11 -1.97
C GLY A 84 7.27 -10.47 -2.39
N TYR A 85 6.04 -10.53 -2.90
CA TYR A 85 5.44 -11.76 -3.42
C TYR A 85 6.28 -12.41 -4.53
N PHE A 86 6.69 -11.64 -5.55
CA PHE A 86 7.49 -12.19 -6.64
C PHE A 86 8.91 -12.52 -6.21
N THR A 87 9.52 -11.73 -5.32
CA THR A 87 10.82 -12.05 -4.71
C THR A 87 10.76 -13.41 -4.03
N GLY A 88 9.75 -13.65 -3.20
CA GLY A 88 9.54 -14.94 -2.55
C GLY A 88 9.20 -16.07 -3.51
N ARG A 89 8.51 -15.79 -4.62
CA ARG A 89 8.21 -16.81 -5.63
C ARG A 89 9.44 -17.23 -6.44
N SER A 90 10.37 -16.30 -6.69
CA SER A 90 11.59 -16.54 -7.45
C SER A 90 12.71 -17.17 -6.61
N PHE A 91 12.80 -16.84 -5.33
CA PHE A 91 13.81 -17.39 -4.42
C PHE A 91 13.22 -18.45 -3.49
N SER A 92 13.32 -19.73 -3.90
CA SER A 92 12.97 -20.90 -3.09
C SER A 92 14.09 -21.41 -2.18
N GLY A 93 15.26 -20.73 -2.19
CA GLY A 93 16.45 -21.14 -1.45
C GLY A 93 16.30 -20.95 0.07
N SER A 94 16.77 -21.95 0.81
CA SER A 94 16.76 -22.09 2.28
C SER A 94 17.05 -20.77 3.02
N PHE A 95 16.01 -19.98 3.27
CA PHE A 95 16.08 -18.89 4.22
C PHE A 95 16.24 -19.51 5.60
N ARG A 96 17.33 -19.15 6.33
CA ARG A 96 17.59 -19.53 7.73
C ARG A 96 16.26 -19.72 8.48
N GLU A 97 15.95 -20.97 8.79
CA GLU A 97 14.70 -21.37 9.44
C GLU A 97 14.68 -20.85 10.88
N ASN A 98 14.24 -19.60 11.07
CA ASN A 98 13.81 -19.18 12.40
C ASN A 98 12.47 -19.86 12.72
N LYS A 99 12.30 -20.32 13.97
CA LYS A 99 11.07 -20.98 14.45
C LYS A 99 9.79 -20.20 14.07
N PHE A 100 9.86 -18.87 14.09
CA PHE A 100 8.78 -17.97 13.69
C PHE A 100 8.38 -18.10 12.21
N LYS A 101 9.36 -18.17 11.28
CA LYS A 101 9.10 -18.32 9.84
C LYS A 101 8.46 -19.67 9.53
N SER A 102 8.95 -20.76 10.13
CA SER A 102 8.37 -22.11 9.95
C SER A 102 6.93 -22.18 10.49
N TYR A 103 6.66 -21.54 11.64
CA TYR A 103 5.31 -21.42 12.19
C TYR A 103 4.37 -20.66 11.24
N LEU A 104 4.79 -19.49 10.76
CA LEU A 104 4.03 -18.69 9.78
C LEU A 104 3.77 -19.48 8.50
N TYR A 105 4.77 -20.19 7.98
CA TYR A 105 4.64 -21.00 6.78
C TYR A 105 3.55 -22.07 6.91
N LYS A 106 3.56 -22.84 8.01
CA LYS A 106 2.52 -23.84 8.30
C LYS A 106 1.13 -23.20 8.43
N LYS A 107 1.04 -22.07 9.11
CA LYS A 107 -0.23 -21.38 9.34
C LYS A 107 -0.78 -20.75 8.06
N MET A 108 0.07 -20.20 7.20
CA MET A 108 -0.31 -19.63 5.91
C MET A 108 -0.74 -20.68 4.89
N LYS A 109 -0.20 -21.91 4.94
CA LYS A 109 -0.72 -23.03 4.15
C LYS A 109 -2.18 -23.34 4.47
N LYS A 110 -2.60 -23.23 5.74
CA LYS A 110 -3.97 -23.53 6.17
C LYS A 110 -4.91 -22.32 6.07
N ASN A 111 -4.46 -21.15 6.56
CA ASN A 111 -5.28 -19.96 6.78
C ASN A 111 -4.70 -18.70 6.11
N GLY A 112 -3.98 -18.85 4.98
CA GLY A 112 -3.26 -17.75 4.33
C GLY A 112 -4.09 -16.49 4.13
N SER A 113 -5.35 -16.61 3.71
CA SER A 113 -6.23 -15.45 3.46
C SER A 113 -6.42 -14.57 4.70
N ILE A 114 -6.68 -15.20 5.85
CA ILE A 114 -6.93 -14.52 7.13
C ILE A 114 -5.65 -13.86 7.62
N ILE A 115 -4.52 -14.58 7.54
CA ILE A 115 -3.22 -14.05 7.99
C ILE A 115 -2.82 -12.85 7.15
N ILE A 116 -2.92 -12.95 5.82
CA ILE A 116 -2.61 -11.85 4.92
C ILE A 116 -3.49 -10.65 5.26
N PHE A 117 -4.82 -10.85 5.35
CA PHE A 117 -5.76 -9.76 5.59
C PHE A 117 -5.50 -9.00 6.90
N PHE A 118 -5.39 -9.70 8.03
CA PHE A 118 -5.18 -9.03 9.31
C PHE A 118 -3.77 -8.43 9.39
N ALA A 119 -2.77 -9.11 8.84
CA ALA A 119 -1.43 -8.56 8.84
C ALA A 119 -1.29 -7.34 7.93
N SER A 120 -2.07 -7.17 6.86
CA SER A 120 -2.00 -5.96 6.05
C SER A 120 -2.84 -4.80 6.59
N ILE A 121 -3.89 -5.08 7.38
CA ILE A 121 -4.68 -4.03 8.05
C ILE A 121 -3.85 -3.32 9.11
N PHE A 122 -3.17 -4.08 9.98
CA PHE A 122 -2.40 -3.46 11.05
C PHE A 122 -1.11 -2.85 10.48
N PRO A 123 -0.83 -1.57 10.76
CA PRO A 123 0.41 -0.93 10.35
C PRO A 123 1.57 -1.65 11.04
N ASN A 124 2.18 -2.61 10.35
CA ASN A 124 3.35 -3.31 10.83
C ASN A 124 4.47 -3.24 9.78
N PRO A 125 5.73 -3.11 10.24
CA PRO A 125 6.89 -3.02 9.36
C PRO A 125 7.33 -4.39 8.80
N PHE A 126 6.59 -5.46 9.10
CA PHE A 126 7.02 -6.84 8.81
C PHE A 126 6.18 -7.50 7.71
N PHE A 127 5.22 -6.79 7.11
CA PHE A 127 4.33 -7.37 6.12
C PHE A 127 5.08 -7.86 4.88
N ASP A 128 6.20 -7.23 4.50
CA ASP A 128 7.09 -7.68 3.43
C ASP A 128 7.51 -9.16 3.58
N ILE A 129 7.75 -9.61 4.82
CA ILE A 129 8.10 -11.00 5.12
C ILE A 129 6.92 -11.92 4.78
N ILE A 130 5.69 -11.50 5.06
CA ILE A 130 4.47 -12.24 4.74
C ILE A 130 4.27 -12.30 3.22
N GLY A 131 4.52 -11.20 2.51
CA GLY A 131 4.54 -11.16 1.05
C GLY A 131 5.52 -12.19 0.47
N ILE A 132 6.77 -12.20 0.96
CA ILE A 132 7.80 -13.17 0.55
C ILE A 132 7.36 -14.61 0.87
N ILE A 133 6.82 -14.88 2.06
CA ILE A 133 6.33 -16.23 2.41
C ILE A 133 5.17 -16.64 1.50
N ALA A 134 4.23 -15.73 1.21
CA ALA A 134 3.10 -15.96 0.30
C ALA A 134 3.56 -16.34 -1.11
N GLY A 135 4.60 -15.67 -1.62
CA GLY A 135 5.28 -16.01 -2.86
C GLY A 135 5.89 -17.41 -2.85
N ASN A 136 6.62 -17.72 -1.78
CA ASN A 136 7.31 -19.00 -1.58
C ASN A 136 6.35 -20.20 -1.53
N ILE A 137 5.20 -20.06 -0.85
CA ILE A 137 4.15 -21.10 -0.83
C ILE A 137 3.31 -21.13 -2.11
N LYS A 138 3.62 -20.29 -3.10
CA LYS A 138 2.85 -20.12 -4.34
C LYS A 138 1.37 -19.81 -4.08
N TYR A 139 1.08 -18.99 -3.06
CA TYR A 139 -0.29 -18.57 -2.74
C TYR A 139 -0.93 -17.91 -3.98
N PRO A 140 -2.20 -18.18 -4.34
CA PRO A 140 -2.80 -17.68 -5.57
C PRO A 140 -2.77 -16.15 -5.66
N ILE A 141 -2.06 -15.61 -6.66
CA ILE A 141 -1.79 -14.16 -6.81
C ILE A 141 -3.06 -13.32 -6.88
N ARG A 142 -4.12 -13.80 -7.54
CA ARG A 142 -5.40 -13.08 -7.63
C ARG A 142 -6.03 -12.89 -6.24
N LYS A 143 -6.01 -13.93 -5.40
CA LYS A 143 -6.51 -13.83 -4.02
C LYS A 143 -5.61 -12.92 -3.19
N PHE A 144 -4.30 -13.01 -3.37
CA PHE A 144 -3.33 -12.16 -2.68
C PHE A 144 -3.61 -10.68 -2.93
N ILE A 145 -3.71 -10.27 -4.20
CA ILE A 145 -3.98 -8.88 -4.60
C ILE A 145 -5.34 -8.42 -4.09
N MET A 146 -6.41 -9.22 -4.24
CA MET A 146 -7.73 -8.85 -3.76
C MET A 146 -7.74 -8.60 -2.25
N ILE A 147 -7.15 -9.53 -1.48
CA ILE A 147 -7.08 -9.41 -0.02
C ILE A 147 -6.28 -8.18 0.36
N LEU A 148 -5.11 -7.97 -0.26
CA LEU A 148 -4.27 -6.80 -0.04
C LEU A 148 -4.99 -5.50 -0.34
N PHE A 149 -5.63 -5.40 -1.50
CA PHE A 149 -6.37 -4.22 -1.89
C PHE A 149 -7.42 -3.84 -0.84
N PHE A 150 -8.30 -4.77 -0.47
CA PHE A 150 -9.35 -4.47 0.53
C PHE A 150 -8.78 -4.13 1.91
N SER A 151 -7.83 -4.93 2.41
CA SER A 151 -7.21 -4.69 3.72
C SER A 151 -6.44 -3.37 3.78
N LYS A 152 -5.64 -3.06 2.77
CA LYS A 152 -4.86 -1.81 2.69
C LYS A 152 -5.77 -0.61 2.46
N SER A 153 -6.84 -0.74 1.67
CA SER A 153 -7.86 0.31 1.54
C SER A 153 -8.55 0.58 2.88
N ILE A 154 -8.98 -0.45 3.62
CA ILE A 154 -9.55 -0.28 4.97
C ILE A 154 -8.57 0.45 5.89
N LYS A 155 -7.30 -0.01 5.95
CA LYS A 155 -6.25 0.65 6.73
C LYS A 155 -6.11 2.13 6.35
N SER A 156 -5.97 2.42 5.07
CA SER A 156 -5.73 3.78 4.58
C SER A 156 -6.95 4.69 4.71
N ILE A 157 -8.17 4.16 4.61
CA ILE A 157 -9.41 4.89 4.91
C ILE A 157 -9.44 5.28 6.39
N ILE A 158 -9.18 4.33 7.30
CA ILE A 158 -9.14 4.60 8.75
C ILE A 158 -8.11 5.68 9.07
N ILE A 159 -6.90 5.56 8.51
CA ILE A 159 -5.84 6.55 8.68
C ILE A 159 -6.27 7.92 8.12
N SER A 160 -6.86 7.95 6.92
CA SER A 160 -7.27 9.18 6.26
C SER A 160 -8.33 9.93 7.07
N TYR A 161 -9.38 9.26 7.55
CA TYR A 161 -10.39 9.88 8.42
C TYR A 161 -9.84 10.31 9.78
N SER A 162 -8.93 9.51 10.35
CA SER A 162 -8.26 9.85 11.62
C SER A 162 -7.41 11.10 11.47
N CYS A 163 -6.67 11.22 10.36
CA CYS A 163 -5.86 12.39 10.06
C CYS A 163 -6.70 13.61 9.67
N TYR A 164 -7.77 13.45 8.90
CA TYR A 164 -8.71 14.53 8.58
C TYR A 164 -9.26 15.17 9.87
N SER A 165 -9.80 14.34 10.78
CA SER A 165 -10.41 14.84 12.03
C SER A 165 -9.35 15.33 13.03
N GLY A 166 -8.22 14.64 13.13
CA GLY A 166 -7.15 14.96 14.08
C GLY A 166 -6.35 16.20 13.70
N LEU A 167 -6.04 16.39 12.41
CA LEU A 167 -5.27 17.56 11.95
C LEU A 167 -6.06 18.85 12.09
N GLU A 168 -7.38 18.84 11.88
CA GLU A 168 -8.21 20.03 12.08
C GLU A 168 -8.21 20.50 13.54
N ILE A 169 -8.26 19.57 14.50
CA ILE A 169 -8.19 19.89 15.93
C ILE A 169 -6.84 20.54 16.28
N VAL A 170 -5.74 19.97 15.76
CA VAL A 170 -4.39 20.47 16.04
C VAL A 170 -4.17 21.85 15.40
N ILE A 171 -4.58 22.03 14.15
CA ILE A 171 -4.42 23.31 13.44
C ILE A 171 -5.29 24.40 14.10
N GLY A 172 -6.48 24.05 14.60
CA GLY A 172 -7.35 24.96 15.33
C GLY A 172 -6.76 25.44 16.67
N TRP A 173 -5.83 24.70 17.27
CA TRP A 173 -5.12 25.12 18.50
C TRP A 173 -4.04 26.19 18.26
N PHE A 174 -3.51 26.27 17.04
CA PHE A 174 -2.45 27.22 16.66
C PHE A 174 -3.00 28.51 16.01
N ARG A 175 -4.32 28.66 15.90
CA ARG A 175 -4.99 29.80 15.31
C ARG A 175 -5.76 30.58 16.36
#